data_AF-A0A538RG07-F1
#
_entry.id   AF-A0A538RG07-F1
#
_cell.length_a   1.000
_cell.length_b   1.000
_cell.length_c   1.000
_cell.angle_alpha   90.00
_cell.angle_beta   90.00
_cell.angle_gamma   90.00
#
_symmetry.space_group_name_H-M   'P 1'
#
loop_
_entity.id
_entity.type
_entity.pdbx_description
1 polymer ?
#
loop_
_entity_poly.entity_id
_entity_poly.type
_entity_poly.pdbx_seq_one_letter_code
_entity_poly.pdbx_strand_id
1 'polypeptide(L)'
;MVVPRVAVIALFLVLGACSVGEVPIGGGGPDAGGMLASRAVFDATIKPMVMQKGCIPCHSAGQPPNFTSYDTLTVIYKTGPSATNHLLTEAPDGAQHNGVTYFTTAEKATIASWLDGK
;
A
#
# COMPACT_ATOMS: atom_id res chain seq x y z
N MET A 1 -51.60 -8.11 -31.74
CA MET A 1 -51.34 -6.85 -31.03
C MET A 1 -50.68 -7.18 -29.70
N VAL A 2 -49.57 -6.48 -29.40
CA VAL A 2 -48.84 -6.32 -28.10
C VAL A 2 -47.96 -7.47 -27.57
N VAL A 3 -46.68 -7.42 -28.00
CA VAL A 3 -45.37 -7.50 -27.27
C VAL A 3 -45.19 -8.40 -26.03
N PRO A 4 -44.14 -9.27 -25.99
CA PRO A 4 -43.66 -9.92 -24.77
C PRO A 4 -42.70 -9.00 -23.97
N ARG A 5 -42.86 -8.91 -22.64
CA ARG A 5 -41.89 -8.23 -21.76
C ARG A 5 -41.03 -9.25 -21.03
N VAL A 6 -39.76 -9.23 -21.40
CA VAL A 6 -38.59 -9.76 -20.69
C VAL A 6 -38.50 -9.15 -19.30
N ALA A 7 -38.23 -9.97 -18.28
CA ALA A 7 -37.57 -9.52 -17.06
C ALA A 7 -36.73 -10.66 -16.50
N VAL A 8 -35.49 -10.75 -16.99
CA VAL A 8 -34.40 -11.49 -16.35
C VAL A 8 -34.12 -10.78 -15.03
N ILE A 9 -34.51 -11.37 -13.91
CA ILE A 9 -34.15 -10.85 -12.59
C ILE A 9 -32.71 -11.31 -12.32
N ALA A 10 -31.80 -10.35 -12.48
CA ALA A 10 -30.37 -10.50 -12.25
C ALA A 10 -30.10 -10.89 -10.80
N LEU A 11 -29.49 -12.07 -10.66
CA LEU A 11 -28.77 -12.54 -9.49
C LEU A 11 -27.43 -11.77 -9.39
N PHE A 12 -26.94 -11.59 -8.16
CA PHE A 12 -25.63 -11.06 -7.74
C PHE A 12 -25.47 -9.54 -7.60
N LEU A 13 -25.85 -9.02 -6.44
CA LEU A 13 -25.21 -7.85 -5.81
C LEU A 13 -25.16 -8.06 -4.29
N VAL A 14 -24.33 -9.00 -3.84
CA VAL A 14 -23.82 -9.00 -2.46
C VAL A 14 -22.30 -9.07 -2.55
N LEU A 15 -21.70 -7.98 -3.02
CA LEU A 15 -20.32 -7.66 -2.70
C LEU A 15 -20.35 -7.03 -1.30
N GLY A 16 -20.06 -7.85 -0.30
CA GLY A 16 -19.78 -7.39 1.05
C GLY A 16 -18.61 -6.42 0.99
N ALA A 17 -18.93 -5.14 1.11
CA ALA A 17 -17.96 -4.08 1.32
C ALA A 17 -17.23 -4.37 2.63
N CYS A 18 -15.97 -4.77 2.54
CA CYS A 18 -15.02 -4.53 3.60
C CYS A 18 -14.92 -3.01 3.74
N SER A 19 -15.59 -2.46 4.75
CA SER A 19 -15.47 -1.06 5.17
C SER A 19 -14.04 -0.80 5.65
N VAL A 20 -13.15 -0.49 4.71
CA VAL A 20 -11.88 0.19 4.99
C VAL A 20 -12.25 1.66 5.07
N GLY A 21 -12.25 2.22 6.28
CA GLY A 21 -12.76 3.56 6.54
C GLY A 21 -12.24 4.59 5.54
N GLU A 22 -13.16 5.39 5.00
CA GLU A 22 -12.81 6.49 4.11
C GLU A 22 -11.82 7.43 4.80
N VAL A 23 -10.60 7.50 4.28
CA VAL A 23 -9.66 8.55 4.66
C VAL A 23 -10.26 9.86 4.13
N PRO A 24 -10.49 10.89 4.95
CA PRO A 24 -11.15 12.11 4.50
C PRO A 24 -10.28 12.80 3.45
N ILE A 25 -10.70 12.73 2.18
CA ILE A 25 -10.21 13.59 1.11
C ILE A 25 -10.86 14.96 1.34
N GLY A 26 -10.23 15.80 2.16
CA GLY A 26 -10.79 17.10 2.50
C GLY A 26 -9.78 18.08 3.08
N GLY A 27 -9.28 18.98 2.23
CA GLY A 27 -9.00 20.36 2.64
C GLY A 27 -7.68 20.61 3.35
N GLY A 28 -6.55 20.38 2.68
CA GLY A 28 -5.26 20.97 3.03
C GLY A 28 -4.46 21.15 1.75
N GLY A 29 -3.78 22.29 1.59
CA GLY A 29 -3.05 22.65 0.36
C GLY A 29 -2.15 21.52 -0.20
N PRO A 30 -1.74 21.62 -1.48
CA PRO A 30 -1.24 20.50 -2.28
C PRO A 30 -0.13 19.68 -1.62
N ASP A 31 0.64 20.28 -0.73
CA ASP A 31 1.80 19.65 -0.09
C ASP A 31 1.50 19.08 1.30
N ALA A 32 0.62 19.72 2.09
CA ALA A 32 0.31 19.28 3.46
C ALA A 32 -0.76 18.17 3.47
N GLY A 33 -1.77 18.26 2.63
CA GLY A 33 -2.83 17.25 2.52
C GLY A 33 -2.28 15.92 1.99
N GLY A 34 -1.40 15.98 0.98
CA GLY A 34 -0.76 14.80 0.39
C GLY A 34 0.20 14.08 1.33
N MET A 35 0.97 14.82 2.15
CA MET A 35 1.85 14.23 3.15
C MET A 35 1.08 13.55 4.29
N LEU A 36 -0.01 14.16 4.77
CA LEU A 36 -0.88 13.58 5.79
C LEU A 36 -1.59 12.32 5.28
N ALA A 37 -2.10 12.34 4.04
CA ALA A 37 -2.68 11.16 3.40
C ALA A 37 -1.65 10.04 3.20
N SER A 38 -0.44 10.38 2.74
CA SER A 38 0.66 9.42 2.54
C SER A 38 1.10 8.76 3.86
N ARG A 39 1.10 9.51 4.97
CA ARG A 39 1.36 8.95 6.31
C ARG A 39 0.21 8.04 6.77
N ALA A 40 -1.04 8.43 6.55
CA ALA A 40 -2.19 7.59 6.89
C ALA A 40 -2.16 6.25 6.14
N VAL A 41 -1.84 6.27 4.83
CA VAL A 41 -1.65 5.05 4.02
C VAL A 41 -0.48 4.21 4.53
N PHE A 42 0.62 4.86 4.94
CA PHE A 42 1.73 4.15 5.55
C PHE A 42 1.30 3.38 6.81
N ASP A 43 0.65 4.05 7.76
CA ASP A 43 0.25 3.44 9.03
C ASP A 43 -0.83 2.38 8.86
N ALA A 44 -1.79 2.59 7.94
CA ALA A 44 -2.92 1.69 7.72
C ALA A 44 -2.61 0.50 6.79
N THR A 45 -1.64 0.62 5.88
CA THR A 45 -1.43 -0.38 4.82
C THR A 45 0.02 -0.86 4.75
N ILE A 46 0.98 0.07 4.60
CA ILE A 46 2.38 -0.29 4.35
C ILE A 46 3.01 -0.93 5.60
N LYS A 47 2.84 -0.31 6.77
CA LYS A 47 3.41 -0.79 8.03
C LYS A 47 2.86 -2.17 8.44
N PRO A 48 1.54 -2.46 8.34
CA PRO A 48 1.03 -3.82 8.52
C PRO A 48 1.61 -4.82 7.52
N MET A 49 1.76 -4.45 6.25
CA MET A 49 2.31 -5.33 5.22
C MET A 49 3.76 -5.73 5.52
N VAL A 50 4.64 -4.76 5.83
CA VAL A 50 6.03 -5.06 6.20
C VAL A 50 6.15 -5.81 7.54
N MET A 51 5.20 -5.60 8.46
CA MET A 51 5.10 -6.37 9.71
C MET A 51 4.77 -7.84 9.44
N GLN A 52 3.78 -8.11 8.58
CA GLN A 52 3.38 -9.48 8.21
C GLN A 52 4.48 -10.25 7.50
N LYS A 53 5.32 -9.57 6.70
CA LYS A 53 6.50 -10.19 6.12
C LYS A 53 7.57 -10.51 7.17
N GLY A 54 7.56 -9.85 8.32
CA GLY A 54 8.59 -10.03 9.35
C GLY A 54 9.81 -9.14 9.12
N CYS A 55 9.66 -8.01 8.42
CA CYS A 55 10.76 -7.07 8.21
C CYS A 55 11.11 -6.31 9.50
N ILE A 56 10.10 -5.95 10.32
CA ILE A 56 10.25 -5.07 11.49
C ILE A 56 11.32 -5.54 12.50
N PRO A 57 11.44 -6.83 12.87
CA PRO A 57 12.48 -7.29 13.79
C PRO A 57 13.90 -6.93 13.36
N CYS A 58 14.20 -6.93 12.06
CA CYS A 58 15.53 -6.57 11.52
C CYS A 58 15.65 -5.08 11.17
N HIS A 59 14.53 -4.39 11.01
CA HIS A 59 14.41 -3.04 10.45
C HIS A 59 13.59 -2.14 11.38
N SER A 60 13.99 -2.12 12.65
CA SER A 60 13.40 -1.25 13.67
C SER A 60 14.47 -0.33 14.27
N ALA A 61 14.02 0.83 14.75
CA ALA A 61 14.72 1.74 15.66
C ALA A 61 16.26 1.63 15.65
N GLY A 62 16.92 2.35 14.73
CA GLY A 62 18.37 2.40 14.61
C GLY A 62 18.96 1.47 13.54
N GLN A 63 18.17 0.54 12.99
CA GLN A 63 18.56 -0.25 11.82
C GLN A 63 17.92 0.32 10.55
N PRO A 64 18.69 0.96 9.65
CA PRO A 64 18.16 1.41 8.37
C PRO A 64 17.95 0.23 7.40
N PRO A 65 16.89 0.24 6.58
CA PRO A 65 15.71 1.12 6.67
C PRO A 65 14.89 0.85 7.94
N ASN A 66 14.36 1.89 8.59
CA ASN A 66 13.53 1.72 9.78
C ASN A 66 12.04 1.66 9.42
N PHE A 67 11.46 0.45 9.36
CA PHE A 67 10.07 0.24 8.96
C PHE A 67 9.01 0.64 10.00
N THR A 68 9.41 1.06 11.20
CA THR A 68 8.46 1.48 12.24
C THR A 68 8.07 2.95 12.14
N SER A 69 8.80 3.75 11.36
CA SER A 69 8.61 5.20 11.26
C SER A 69 8.52 5.69 9.81
N TYR A 70 7.44 6.39 9.51
CA TYR A 70 7.21 7.05 8.23
C TYR A 70 8.30 8.08 7.91
N ASP A 71 8.65 8.94 8.88
CA ASP A 71 9.63 10.02 8.64
C ASP A 71 10.99 9.45 8.25
N THR A 72 11.42 8.36 8.88
CA THR A 72 12.69 7.73 8.54
C THR A 72 12.66 7.03 7.18
N LEU A 73 11.53 6.41 6.82
CA LEU A 73 11.39 5.74 5.53
C LEU A 73 11.29 6.72 4.38
N THR A 74 10.51 7.78 4.53
CA THR A 74 10.22 8.71 3.44
C THR A 74 11.46 9.43 2.95
N VAL A 75 12.42 9.72 3.84
CA VAL A 75 13.74 10.26 3.49
C VAL A 75 14.53 9.32 2.58
N ILE A 76 14.45 8.01 2.82
CA ILE A 76 15.23 6.98 2.09
C ILE A 76 14.52 6.56 0.80
N TYR A 77 13.18 6.53 0.82
CA TYR A 77 12.40 5.81 -0.17
C TYR A 77 11.52 6.68 -1.08
N LYS A 78 11.20 7.91 -0.67
CA LYS A 78 10.50 8.87 -1.54
C LYS A 78 11.45 9.86 -2.23
N THR A 79 12.76 9.65 -2.11
CA THR A 79 13.83 10.45 -2.74
C THR A 79 14.31 9.80 -4.04
N GLY A 80 13.44 9.74 -5.05
CA GLY A 80 13.80 9.22 -6.37
C GLY A 80 12.65 8.48 -7.06
N PRO A 81 12.86 7.98 -8.29
CA PRO A 81 11.87 7.15 -8.98
C PRO A 81 11.55 5.91 -8.15
N SER A 82 10.28 5.52 -8.03
CA SER A 82 9.89 4.28 -7.34
C SER A 82 10.60 3.05 -7.92
N ALA A 83 10.88 3.05 -9.23
CA ALA A 83 11.63 1.99 -9.90
C ALA A 83 13.08 1.76 -9.39
N THR A 84 13.66 2.69 -8.63
CA THR A 84 14.99 2.53 -8.00
C THR A 84 14.90 2.22 -6.51
N ASN A 85 13.69 2.01 -5.99
CA ASN A 85 13.46 1.81 -4.57
C ASN A 85 13.80 0.37 -4.15
N HIS A 86 14.67 0.20 -3.16
CA HIS A 86 15.08 -1.13 -2.68
C HIS A 86 13.91 -1.99 -2.18
N LEU A 87 12.81 -1.42 -1.65
CA LEU A 87 11.61 -2.23 -1.33
C LEU A 87 11.02 -2.94 -2.54
N LEU A 88 11.23 -2.39 -3.74
CA LEU A 88 10.71 -2.90 -5.00
C LEU A 88 11.74 -3.73 -5.78
N THR A 89 13.03 -3.39 -5.66
CA THR A 89 14.09 -3.92 -6.53
C THR A 89 15.01 -4.95 -5.88
N GLU A 90 15.04 -5.05 -4.56
CA GLU A 90 16.06 -5.84 -3.84
C GLU A 90 15.99 -7.35 -4.16
N ALA A 91 14.80 -7.88 -4.47
CA ALA A 91 14.68 -9.28 -4.83
C ALA A 91 13.46 -9.57 -5.73
N PRO A 92 13.53 -10.65 -6.53
CA PRO A 92 12.37 -11.15 -7.28
C PRO A 92 11.28 -11.69 -6.34
N ASP A 93 10.09 -11.90 -6.88
CA ASP A 93 8.95 -12.39 -6.13
C ASP A 93 9.21 -13.75 -5.49
N GLY A 94 8.86 -13.88 -4.20
CA GLY A 94 9.05 -15.12 -3.45
C GLY A 94 10.49 -15.40 -3.03
N ALA A 95 11.45 -14.54 -3.36
CA ALA A 95 12.81 -14.61 -2.82
C ALA A 95 12.81 -14.40 -1.30
N GLN A 96 13.89 -14.84 -0.63
CA GLN A 96 14.02 -14.68 0.82
C GLN A 96 15.16 -13.72 1.20
N HIS A 97 14.92 -12.93 2.24
CA HIS A 97 15.93 -12.16 2.98
C HIS A 97 15.96 -12.68 4.41
N ASN A 98 17.06 -13.30 4.85
CA ASN A 98 17.19 -13.83 6.22
C ASN A 98 15.98 -14.67 6.69
N GLY A 99 15.43 -15.52 5.80
CA GLY A 99 14.27 -16.37 6.10
C GLY A 99 12.91 -15.68 5.99
N VAL A 100 12.86 -14.38 5.68
CA VAL A 100 11.64 -13.63 5.38
C VAL A 100 11.39 -13.62 3.87
N THR A 101 10.17 -13.96 3.46
CA THR A 101 9.80 -13.89 2.03
C THR A 101 9.57 -12.43 1.61
N TYR A 102 10.13 -12.03 0.48
CA TYR A 102 9.93 -10.71 -0.11
C TYR A 102 8.48 -10.48 -0.58
N PHE A 103 8.19 -9.23 -0.91
CA PHE A 103 6.92 -8.82 -1.49
C PHE A 103 6.67 -9.49 -2.84
N THR A 104 5.42 -9.88 -3.06
CA THR A 104 4.87 -10.31 -4.34
C THR A 104 4.67 -9.11 -5.27
N THR A 105 4.42 -9.36 -6.56
CA THR A 105 4.11 -8.33 -7.56
C THR A 105 2.95 -7.44 -7.12
N ALA A 106 1.89 -8.01 -6.54
CA ALA A 106 0.74 -7.24 -6.08
C ALA A 106 1.10 -6.32 -4.90
N GLU A 107 1.87 -6.82 -3.93
CA GLU A 107 2.35 -6.04 -2.79
C GLU A 107 3.32 -4.93 -3.23
N LYS A 108 4.21 -5.23 -4.17
CA LYS A 108 5.11 -4.25 -4.79
C LYS A 108 4.34 -3.17 -5.53
N ALA A 109 3.23 -3.49 -6.21
CA ALA A 109 2.38 -2.49 -6.86
C ALA A 109 1.72 -1.53 -5.84
N THR A 110 1.28 -2.05 -4.69
CA THR A 110 0.76 -1.23 -3.58
C THR A 110 1.83 -0.30 -3.04
N ILE A 111 3.04 -0.83 -2.78
CA ILE A 111 4.17 -0.02 -2.30
C ILE A 111 4.55 1.04 -3.33
N ALA A 112 4.63 0.69 -4.62
CA ALA A 112 4.94 1.63 -5.70
C ALA A 112 3.91 2.77 -5.79
N SER A 113 2.62 2.46 -5.68
CA SER A 113 1.56 3.47 -5.72
C SER A 113 1.69 4.47 -4.56
N TRP A 114 1.96 3.97 -3.35
CA TRP A 114 2.21 4.81 -2.18
C TRP A 114 3.46 5.70 -2.33
N LEU A 115 4.54 5.16 -2.89
CA LEU A 115 5.77 5.91 -3.14
C LEU A 115 5.56 7.02 -4.17
N ASP A 116 4.81 6.73 -5.24
CA ASP A 116 4.43 7.69 -6.28
C ASP A 116 3.39 8.74 -5.79
N GLY A 117 2.81 8.56 -4.60
CA GLY A 117 1.78 9.44 -4.05
C GLY A 117 0.41 9.31 -4.73
N LYS A 118 0.11 8.12 -5.26
CA LYS A 118 -1.16 7.78 -5.92
C LYS A 118 -2.15 7.12 -4.96
#